data_AF-A0A4Y7K2H3-F1
#
_entry.id   AF-A0A4Y7K2H3-F1
#
_cell.length_a   1.000
_cell.length_b   1.000
_cell.length_c   1.000
_cell.angle_alpha   90.00
_cell.angle_beta   90.00
_cell.angle_gamma   90.00
#
_symmetry.space_group_name_H-M   'P 1'
#
loop_
_entity.id
_entity.type
_entity.pdbx_description
1 polymer ?
#
loop_
_entity_poly.entity_id
_entity_poly.type
_entity_poly.pdbx_seq_one_letter_code
_entity_poly.pdbx_strand_id
1 'polypeptide(L)'
;MSKGRTNSSPDLTPLATNLDNCDPSLILQGLAANVKLLLKLIEDHNEACTKDFDDRKMQRVASMITILDEVKTRIQKSQNFGIKKREAALRRCNTELRANRGSSPNRRLLHEPSTDEKETLKRELNACTMARKSLERMFSGLGKEKEIMAAELARKTHELNAIEEHVNDLKAQNESLLAKLQACAVEHKGRNQSGQGDHHNFTKEDNVDLEKRNKTLSENLVKSLDGYRSLKRRLREAHEEKERVNEKMEEMSEQAEIGLNRIVGLQKSIAELNENSPLEIEYELSALEDIFRRFEALKIASRCAKNLNE
;
A
#
# COMPACT_ATOMS: atom_id res chain seq x y z
N MET A 1 1.38 54.70 -47.35
CA MET A 1 2.47 53.85 -46.82
C MET A 1 1.84 52.58 -46.25
N SER A 2 2.44 51.42 -46.55
CA SER A 2 2.34 50.06 -45.95
C SER A 2 1.06 49.65 -45.18
N LYS A 3 0.26 48.70 -45.70
CA LYS A 3 0.31 47.23 -45.46
C LYS A 3 -0.13 46.84 -44.02
N GLY A 4 -1.17 46.02 -43.77
CA GLY A 4 -2.09 45.29 -44.64
C GLY A 4 -3.05 44.37 -43.84
N ARG A 5 -4.16 43.98 -44.51
CA ARG A 5 -4.96 42.73 -44.44
C ARG A 5 -5.61 42.32 -43.10
N THR A 6 -6.94 42.40 -42.97
CA THR A 6 -7.98 41.35 -43.27
C THR A 6 -7.79 40.08 -42.42
N ASN A 7 -8.80 39.56 -41.71
CA ASN A 7 -9.83 38.68 -42.28
C ASN A 7 -11.02 38.44 -41.32
N SER A 8 -12.14 38.08 -41.94
CA SER A 8 -13.44 37.69 -41.42
C SER A 8 -13.48 36.38 -40.63
N SER A 9 -14.53 36.23 -39.82
CA SER A 9 -14.99 34.96 -39.25
C SER A 9 -15.35 33.94 -40.35
N PRO A 10 -15.24 32.65 -40.01
CA PRO A 10 -16.40 31.78 -40.20
C PRO A 10 -16.65 30.85 -39.01
N ASP A 11 -17.92 30.47 -38.87
CA ASP A 11 -18.39 29.26 -38.21
C ASP A 11 -17.44 28.08 -38.44
N LEU A 12 -17.10 27.36 -37.37
CA LEU A 12 -16.57 26.01 -37.46
C LEU A 12 -17.34 25.10 -36.49
N THR A 13 -18.30 24.41 -37.08
CA THR A 13 -18.77 23.06 -36.75
C THR A 13 -17.77 22.23 -35.95
N PRO A 14 -18.21 21.37 -35.02
CA PRO A 14 -17.32 20.44 -34.34
C PRO A 14 -16.78 19.46 -35.38
N LEU A 15 -15.51 19.64 -35.75
CA LEU A 15 -14.79 18.70 -36.59
C LEU A 15 -14.72 17.39 -35.80
N ALA A 16 -15.56 16.44 -36.20
CA ALA A 16 -15.37 15.04 -35.89
C ALA A 16 -14.04 14.59 -36.49
N THR A 17 -12.95 14.84 -35.79
CA THR A 17 -11.68 14.18 -36.07
C THR A 17 -11.89 12.73 -35.69
N ASN A 18 -12.08 11.91 -36.73
CA ASN A 18 -11.88 10.47 -36.70
C ASN A 18 -10.58 10.18 -35.93
N LEU A 19 -10.73 9.85 -34.64
CA LEU A 19 -9.64 9.66 -33.70
C LEU A 19 -9.16 8.21 -33.73
N ASP A 20 -9.03 7.63 -34.93
CA ASP A 20 -8.58 6.24 -35.10
C ASP A 20 -7.05 6.10 -35.15
N ASN A 21 -6.31 7.22 -35.15
CA ASN A 21 -4.85 7.26 -35.13
C ASN A 21 -4.30 8.27 -34.11
N CYS A 22 -4.77 8.20 -32.86
CA CYS A 22 -4.12 8.94 -31.78
C CYS A 22 -2.90 8.15 -31.29
N ASP A 23 -1.71 8.71 -31.45
CA ASP A 23 -0.48 8.14 -30.90
C ASP A 23 -0.65 7.98 -29.36
N PRO A 24 -0.51 6.77 -28.80
CA PRO A 24 -0.57 6.54 -27.36
C PRO A 24 0.36 7.46 -26.56
N SER A 25 1.48 7.88 -27.17
CA SER A 25 2.44 8.82 -26.58
C SER A 25 1.83 10.19 -26.28
N LEU A 26 1.02 10.73 -27.21
CA LEU A 26 0.36 12.04 -27.06
C LEU A 26 -0.73 12.02 -25.98
N ILE A 27 -1.47 10.90 -25.85
CA ILE A 27 -2.47 10.71 -24.79
C ILE A 27 -1.78 10.64 -23.42
N LEU A 28 -0.70 9.88 -23.32
CA LEU A 28 0.07 9.72 -22.08
C LEU A 28 0.75 11.03 -21.66
N GLN A 29 1.26 11.81 -22.63
CA GLN A 29 1.82 13.14 -22.37
C GLN A 29 0.78 14.11 -21.81
N GLY A 30 -0.44 14.11 -22.38
CA GLY A 30 -1.53 14.93 -21.86
C GLY A 30 -2.02 14.48 -20.47
N LEU A 31 -2.01 13.17 -20.20
CA LEU A 31 -2.30 12.63 -18.88
C LEU A 31 -1.26 13.08 -17.84
N ALA A 32 0.02 12.98 -18.19
CA ALA A 32 1.12 13.40 -17.33
C ALA A 32 1.09 14.91 -17.03
N ALA A 33 0.72 15.75 -17.99
CA ALA A 33 0.54 17.19 -17.79
C ALA A 33 -0.59 17.47 -16.77
N ASN A 34 -1.73 16.79 -16.89
CA ASN A 34 -2.86 16.95 -15.97
C ASN A 34 -2.52 16.48 -14.56
N VAL A 35 -1.81 15.35 -14.41
CA VAL A 35 -1.35 14.87 -13.11
C VAL A 35 -0.36 15.85 -12.47
N LYS A 36 0.59 16.40 -13.24
CA LYS A 36 1.50 17.45 -12.74
C LYS A 36 0.77 18.71 -12.28
N LEU A 37 -0.24 19.15 -13.05
CA LEU A 37 -1.05 20.30 -12.68
C LEU A 37 -1.84 20.06 -11.38
N LEU A 38 -2.41 18.86 -11.22
CA LEU A 38 -3.11 18.46 -10.01
C LEU A 38 -2.20 18.47 -8.78
N LEU A 39 -1.00 17.90 -8.89
CA LEU A 39 -0.02 17.89 -7.80
C LEU A 39 0.37 19.31 -7.39
N LYS A 40 0.59 20.20 -8.38
CA LYS A 40 0.90 21.60 -8.12
C LYS A 40 -0.26 22.33 -7.41
N LEU A 41 -1.51 22.08 -7.84
CA LEU A 41 -2.69 22.65 -7.18
C LEU A 41 -2.86 22.17 -5.74
N ILE A 42 -2.50 20.92 -5.44
CA ILE A 42 -2.53 20.36 -4.08
C ILE A 42 -1.47 21.03 -3.20
N GLU A 43 -0.27 21.22 -3.73
CA GLU A 43 0.81 21.96 -3.07
C GLU A 43 0.39 23.41 -2.76
N ASP A 44 -0.07 24.14 -3.78
CA ASP A 44 -0.59 25.52 -3.64
C ASP A 44 -1.75 25.60 -2.63
N HIS A 45 -2.61 24.57 -2.57
CA HIS A 45 -3.71 24.52 -1.61
C HIS A 45 -3.22 24.29 -0.18
N ASN A 46 -2.23 23.43 0.02
CA ASN A 46 -1.67 23.13 1.34
C ASN A 46 -0.90 24.33 1.90
N GLU A 47 -0.16 25.06 1.06
CA GLU A 47 0.56 26.28 1.46
C GLU A 47 -0.39 27.44 1.77
N ALA A 48 -1.48 27.58 1.00
CA ALA A 48 -2.46 28.66 1.17
C ALA A 48 -3.55 28.36 2.22
N CYS A 49 -3.52 27.22 2.91
CA CYS A 49 -4.57 26.82 3.84
C CYS A 49 -4.37 27.47 5.23
N THR A 50 -4.80 28.72 5.38
CA THR A 50 -5.14 29.27 6.70
C THR A 50 -6.49 28.69 7.16
N LYS A 51 -6.78 28.72 8.46
CA LYS A 51 -7.95 28.03 9.07
C LYS A 51 -9.32 28.51 8.58
N ASP A 52 -9.38 29.53 7.73
CA ASP A 52 -10.61 30.13 7.23
C ASP A 52 -11.09 29.47 5.93
N PHE A 53 -12.40 29.24 5.84
CA PHE A 53 -13.06 28.82 4.60
C PHE A 53 -13.25 30.03 3.69
N ASP A 54 -12.35 30.21 2.72
CA ASP A 54 -12.42 31.29 1.71
C ASP A 54 -12.95 30.76 0.36
N ASP A 55 -13.59 31.61 -0.43
CA ASP A 55 -14.09 31.31 -1.79
C ASP A 55 -12.95 30.83 -2.71
N ARG A 56 -11.73 31.31 -2.46
CA ARG A 56 -10.50 30.85 -3.14
C ARG A 56 -10.19 29.39 -2.86
N LYS A 57 -10.49 28.90 -1.64
CA LYS A 57 -10.32 27.48 -1.26
C LYS A 57 -11.30 26.62 -2.05
N MET A 58 -12.56 27.05 -2.14
CA MET A 58 -13.59 26.37 -2.93
C MET A 58 -13.22 26.34 -4.43
N GLN A 59 -12.71 27.45 -4.97
CA GLN A 59 -12.27 27.53 -6.36
C GLN A 59 -11.08 26.61 -6.67
N ARG A 60 -10.10 26.51 -5.74
CA ARG A 60 -8.98 25.56 -5.86
C ARG A 60 -9.47 24.11 -5.87
N VAL A 61 -10.38 23.74 -4.96
CA VAL A 61 -10.96 22.40 -4.89
C VAL A 61 -11.79 22.07 -6.14
N ALA A 62 -12.60 23.01 -6.64
CA ALA A 62 -13.35 22.84 -7.89
C ALA A 62 -12.42 22.61 -9.10
N SER A 63 -11.28 23.31 -9.14
CA SER A 63 -10.26 23.13 -10.19
C SER A 63 -9.61 21.74 -10.11
N MET A 64 -9.31 21.24 -8.90
CA MET A 64 -8.81 19.87 -8.70
C MET A 64 -9.78 18.81 -9.19
N ILE A 65 -11.07 18.95 -8.86
CA ILE A 65 -12.14 18.04 -9.30
C ILE A 65 -12.22 17.99 -10.83
N THR A 66 -12.17 19.16 -11.47
CA THR A 66 -12.22 19.25 -12.95
C THR A 66 -11.04 18.52 -13.61
N ILE A 67 -9.83 18.67 -13.05
CA ILE A 67 -8.64 17.97 -13.57
C ILE A 67 -8.75 16.46 -13.36
N LEU A 68 -9.28 16.01 -12.21
CA LEU A 68 -9.52 14.60 -11.93
C LEU A 68 -10.52 13.98 -12.91
N ASP A 69 -11.61 14.68 -13.23
CA ASP A 69 -12.58 14.23 -14.23
C ASP A 69 -11.97 14.15 -15.63
N GLU A 70 -11.08 15.08 -15.99
CA GLU A 70 -10.38 15.04 -17.26
C GLU A 70 -9.37 13.86 -17.33
N VAL A 71 -8.62 13.62 -16.25
CA VAL A 71 -7.72 12.47 -16.10
C VAL A 71 -8.51 11.16 -16.23
N LYS A 72 -9.62 11.04 -15.50
CA LYS A 72 -10.53 9.89 -15.56
C LYS A 72 -11.04 9.65 -16.99
N THR A 73 -11.50 10.71 -17.66
CA THR A 73 -12.00 10.64 -19.04
C THR A 73 -10.91 10.18 -20.02
N ARG A 74 -9.67 10.68 -19.87
CA ARG A 74 -8.53 10.29 -20.72
C ARG A 74 -8.08 8.86 -20.47
N ILE A 75 -8.11 8.37 -19.23
CA ILE A 75 -7.83 6.97 -18.87
C ILE A 75 -8.89 6.02 -19.46
N GLN A 76 -10.17 6.36 -19.33
CA GLN A 76 -11.25 5.56 -19.91
C GLN A 76 -11.14 5.50 -21.44
N LYS A 77 -10.79 6.61 -22.08
CA LYS A 77 -10.52 6.66 -23.53
C LYS A 77 -9.33 5.78 -23.90
N SER A 78 -8.21 5.84 -23.17
CA SER A 78 -7.01 5.05 -23.48
C SER A 78 -7.20 3.54 -23.27
N GLN A 79 -8.01 3.14 -22.28
CA GLN A 79 -8.35 1.73 -22.05
C GLN A 79 -9.20 1.13 -23.20
N ASN A 80 -10.07 1.93 -23.82
CA ASN A 80 -10.93 1.49 -24.92
C ASN A 80 -10.16 1.22 -26.24
N PHE A 81 -8.98 1.83 -26.45
CA PHE A 81 -8.14 1.57 -27.63
C PHE A 81 -7.47 0.18 -27.60
N GLY A 82 -7.25 -0.39 -26.41
CA GLY A 82 -6.59 -1.69 -26.25
C GLY A 82 -7.51 -2.90 -26.44
N ILE A 83 -8.80 -2.77 -26.15
CA ILE A 83 -9.73 -3.92 -26.10
C ILE A 83 -10.21 -4.31 -27.50
N LYS A 84 -10.56 -3.34 -28.35
CA LYS A 84 -11.10 -3.63 -29.70
C LYS A 84 -10.04 -4.18 -30.69
N LYS A 85 -8.78 -3.74 -30.60
CA LYS A 85 -7.67 -4.27 -31.44
C LYS A 85 -7.28 -5.70 -31.06
N ARG A 86 -7.35 -6.06 -29.78
CA ARG A 86 -7.05 -7.42 -29.30
C ARG A 86 -8.11 -8.43 -29.75
N GLU A 87 -9.39 -8.02 -29.75
CA GLU A 87 -10.50 -8.88 -30.17
C GLU A 87 -10.48 -9.19 -31.67
N ALA A 88 -10.12 -8.22 -32.52
CA ALA A 88 -9.97 -8.43 -33.97
C ALA A 88 -8.74 -9.28 -34.34
N ALA A 89 -7.65 -9.19 -33.56
CA ALA A 89 -6.45 -9.99 -33.76
C ALA A 89 -6.63 -11.46 -33.32
N LEU A 90 -7.43 -11.71 -32.28
CA LEU A 90 -7.71 -13.06 -31.78
C LEU A 90 -8.75 -13.83 -32.64
N ARG A 91 -9.62 -13.12 -33.38
CA ARG A 91 -10.59 -13.76 -34.29
C ARG A 91 -9.97 -14.32 -35.58
N ARG A 92 -8.73 -13.98 -35.94
CA ARG A 92 -8.06 -14.51 -37.16
C ARG A 92 -7.37 -15.86 -36.97
N CYS A 93 -7.21 -16.34 -35.74
CA CYS A 93 -6.38 -17.52 -35.49
C CYS A 93 -7.15 -18.84 -35.30
N ASN A 94 -8.49 -18.89 -35.40
CA ASN A 94 -9.24 -20.09 -34.97
C ASN A 94 -10.32 -20.63 -35.91
N THR A 95 -10.38 -20.25 -37.18
CA THR A 95 -11.26 -20.93 -38.16
C THR A 95 -10.60 -20.98 -39.52
N GLU A 96 -9.88 -22.08 -39.80
CA GLU A 96 -9.84 -22.82 -41.08
C GLU A 96 -8.75 -23.91 -41.06
N LEU A 97 -8.92 -24.93 -40.20
CA LEU A 97 -8.31 -26.24 -40.43
C LEU A 97 -9.22 -27.03 -41.38
N ARG A 98 -9.21 -26.71 -42.68
CA ARG A 98 -9.75 -27.64 -43.67
C ARG A 98 -8.69 -28.67 -44.02
N ALA A 99 -8.96 -29.91 -43.63
CA ALA A 99 -8.31 -31.10 -44.14
C ALA A 99 -8.46 -31.15 -45.67
N ASN A 100 -7.35 -31.09 -46.40
CA ASN A 100 -7.34 -31.37 -47.83
C ASN A 100 -6.67 -32.74 -48.06
N ARG A 101 -7.48 -33.80 -47.98
CA ARG A 101 -7.19 -35.07 -48.65
C ARG A 101 -7.62 -34.89 -50.11
N GLY A 102 -6.67 -34.95 -51.04
CA GLY A 102 -6.95 -34.93 -52.48
C GLY A 102 -5.70 -35.27 -53.28
N SER A 103 -5.58 -36.55 -53.66
CA SER A 103 -4.57 -37.08 -54.57
C SER A 103 -4.94 -36.77 -56.03
N SER A 104 -3.98 -36.33 -56.86
CA SER A 104 -3.86 -36.66 -58.29
C SER A 104 -2.58 -36.03 -58.92
N PRO A 105 -2.07 -36.49 -60.08
CA PRO A 105 -0.75 -37.11 -60.11
C PRO A 105 0.23 -36.41 -61.08
N ASN A 106 1.51 -36.68 -60.86
CA ASN A 106 2.55 -36.73 -61.89
C ASN A 106 3.08 -35.39 -62.44
N ARG A 107 4.19 -34.91 -61.86
CA ARG A 107 5.34 -34.44 -62.66
C ARG A 107 6.66 -34.67 -61.94
N ARG A 108 7.20 -35.87 -62.19
CA ARG A 108 8.61 -36.22 -62.40
C ARG A 108 9.70 -35.50 -61.57
N LEU A 109 10.37 -36.34 -60.77
CA LEU A 109 11.83 -36.48 -60.69
C LEU A 109 12.62 -35.24 -60.26
N LEU A 110 13.05 -35.23 -59.00
CA LEU A 110 14.47 -35.47 -58.70
C LEU A 110 14.61 -35.96 -57.25
N HIS A 111 15.24 -37.12 -57.11
CA HIS A 111 15.65 -37.69 -55.84
C HIS A 111 17.06 -37.19 -55.55
N GLU A 112 17.24 -36.43 -54.45
CA GLU A 112 18.52 -36.32 -53.73
C GLU A 112 18.31 -35.56 -52.40
N PRO A 113 19.13 -35.80 -51.37
CA PRO A 113 18.98 -36.89 -50.43
C PRO A 113 18.45 -36.41 -49.07
N SER A 114 18.18 -37.36 -48.19
CA SER A 114 17.66 -37.36 -46.81
C SER A 114 18.29 -36.40 -45.76
N THR A 115 18.91 -35.31 -46.20
CA THR A 115 19.58 -34.28 -45.40
C THR A 115 18.62 -33.18 -44.93
N ASP A 116 17.62 -32.82 -45.73
CA ASP A 116 16.67 -31.74 -45.41
C ASP A 116 15.64 -32.15 -44.33
N GLU A 117 15.19 -33.40 -44.33
CA GLU A 117 14.30 -33.95 -43.28
C GLU A 117 14.98 -33.95 -41.91
N LYS A 118 16.28 -34.26 -41.87
CA LYS A 118 17.05 -34.24 -40.62
C LYS A 118 17.23 -32.82 -40.08
N GLU A 119 17.43 -31.84 -40.95
CA GLU A 119 17.53 -30.44 -40.54
C GLU A 119 16.17 -29.85 -40.13
N THR A 120 15.10 -30.17 -40.86
CA THR A 120 13.73 -29.74 -40.51
C THR A 120 13.30 -30.34 -39.18
N LEU A 121 13.53 -31.63 -38.93
CA LEU A 121 13.27 -32.25 -37.62
C LEU A 121 14.08 -31.60 -36.49
N LYS A 122 15.34 -31.21 -36.74
CA LYS A 122 16.14 -30.46 -35.75
C LYS A 122 15.56 -29.07 -35.50
N ARG A 123 15.10 -28.36 -36.54
CA ARG A 123 14.45 -27.05 -36.41
C ARG A 123 13.14 -27.17 -35.63
N GLU A 124 12.32 -28.18 -35.91
CA GLU A 124 11.07 -28.45 -35.19
C GLU A 124 11.32 -28.85 -33.74
N LEU A 125 12.31 -29.71 -33.46
CA LEU A 125 12.69 -30.08 -32.09
C LEU A 125 13.16 -28.85 -31.29
N ASN A 126 13.96 -27.97 -31.91
CA ASN A 126 14.36 -26.71 -31.28
C ASN A 126 13.17 -25.79 -31.04
N ALA A 127 12.26 -25.64 -32.01
CA ALA A 127 11.04 -24.86 -31.86
C ALA A 127 10.16 -25.40 -30.72
N CYS A 128 9.98 -26.72 -30.65
CA CYS A 128 9.22 -27.39 -29.59
C CYS A 128 9.87 -27.22 -28.22
N THR A 129 11.21 -27.30 -28.15
CA THR A 129 11.97 -27.05 -26.92
C THR A 129 11.85 -25.61 -26.46
N MET A 130 11.90 -24.63 -27.38
CA MET A 130 11.67 -23.22 -27.06
C MET A 130 10.23 -22.97 -26.60
N ALA A 131 9.23 -23.60 -27.25
CA ALA A 131 7.83 -23.51 -26.85
C ALA A 131 7.62 -24.07 -25.44
N ARG A 132 8.23 -25.23 -25.12
CA ARG A 132 8.20 -25.82 -23.77
C ARG A 132 8.80 -24.87 -22.73
N LYS A 133 9.99 -24.32 -22.98
CA LYS A 133 10.65 -23.34 -22.08
C LYS A 133 9.83 -22.04 -21.93
N SER A 134 9.08 -21.65 -22.96
CA SER A 134 8.18 -20.49 -22.89
C SER A 134 6.98 -20.78 -21.98
N LEU A 135 6.34 -21.95 -22.15
CA LEU A 135 5.26 -22.42 -21.29
C LEU A 135 5.69 -22.57 -19.83
N GLU A 136 6.87 -23.12 -19.60
CA GLU A 136 7.43 -23.28 -18.25
C GLU A 136 7.62 -21.92 -17.54
N ARG A 137 8.12 -20.91 -18.26
CA ARG A 137 8.19 -19.53 -17.76
C ARG A 137 6.82 -18.92 -17.48
N MET A 138 5.83 -19.16 -18.35
CA MET A 138 4.46 -18.66 -18.12
C MET A 138 3.83 -19.29 -16.88
N PHE A 139 3.94 -20.62 -16.70
CA PHE A 139 3.39 -21.28 -15.52
C PHE A 139 4.08 -20.84 -14.23
N SER A 140 5.41 -20.61 -14.27
CA SER A 140 6.13 -20.03 -13.14
C SER A 140 5.65 -18.61 -12.81
N GLY A 141 5.44 -17.77 -13.83
CA GLY A 141 4.89 -16.43 -13.66
C GLY A 141 3.47 -16.44 -13.08
N LEU A 142 2.60 -17.29 -13.63
CA LEU A 142 1.19 -17.40 -13.20
C LEU A 142 1.07 -17.91 -11.76
N GLY A 143 1.95 -18.82 -11.33
CA GLY A 143 2.03 -19.26 -9.93
C GLY A 143 2.32 -18.11 -8.97
N LYS A 144 3.30 -17.26 -9.32
CA LYS A 144 3.65 -16.07 -8.52
C LYS A 144 2.51 -15.03 -8.51
N GLU A 145 1.88 -14.77 -9.65
CA GLU A 145 0.72 -13.87 -9.72
C GLU A 145 -0.45 -14.39 -8.86
N LYS A 146 -0.70 -15.71 -8.86
CA LYS A 146 -1.71 -16.34 -8.01
C LYS A 146 -1.40 -16.13 -6.52
N GLU A 147 -0.14 -16.30 -6.11
CA GLU A 147 0.28 -16.08 -4.72
C GLU A 147 0.13 -14.61 -4.31
N ILE A 148 0.52 -13.66 -5.17
CA ILE A 148 0.34 -12.23 -4.94
C ILE A 148 -1.15 -11.89 -4.78
N MET A 149 -2.01 -12.39 -5.68
CA MET A 149 -3.45 -12.17 -5.58
C MET A 149 -4.03 -12.76 -4.30
N ALA A 150 -3.62 -13.96 -3.90
CA ALA A 150 -4.09 -14.57 -2.66
C ALA A 150 -3.69 -13.74 -1.42
N ALA A 151 -2.45 -13.23 -1.39
CA ALA A 151 -1.98 -12.35 -0.33
C ALA A 151 -2.74 -11.02 -0.28
N GLU A 152 -3.01 -10.42 -1.45
CA GLU A 152 -3.81 -9.19 -1.54
C GLU A 152 -5.24 -9.41 -1.05
N LEU A 153 -5.85 -10.54 -1.42
CA LEU A 153 -7.22 -10.89 -1.04
C LEU A 153 -7.33 -11.16 0.48
N ALA A 154 -6.32 -11.81 1.06
CA ALA A 154 -6.22 -11.97 2.51
C ALA A 154 -6.09 -10.61 3.23
N ARG A 155 -5.25 -9.70 2.71
CA ARG A 155 -5.09 -8.35 3.25
C ARG A 155 -6.42 -7.57 3.20
N LYS A 156 -7.12 -7.60 2.06
CA LYS A 156 -8.42 -6.93 1.89
C LYS A 156 -9.50 -7.51 2.78
N THR A 157 -9.50 -8.82 3.01
CA THR A 157 -10.42 -9.47 3.96
C THR A 157 -10.18 -8.96 5.38
N HIS A 158 -8.91 -8.85 5.80
CA HIS A 158 -8.57 -8.30 7.10
C HIS A 158 -8.96 -6.82 7.26
N GLU A 159 -8.69 -6.00 6.24
CA GLU A 159 -9.11 -4.59 6.22
C GLU A 159 -10.64 -4.44 6.32
N LEU A 160 -11.40 -5.27 5.62
CA LEU A 160 -12.87 -5.28 5.69
C LEU A 160 -13.36 -5.63 7.09
N ASN A 161 -12.81 -6.68 7.70
CA ASN A 161 -13.18 -7.09 9.05
C ASN A 161 -12.92 -5.97 10.07
N ALA A 162 -11.76 -5.30 9.97
CA ALA A 162 -11.43 -4.18 10.86
C ALA A 162 -12.40 -3.01 10.71
N ILE A 163 -12.82 -2.68 9.49
CA ILE A 163 -13.81 -1.63 9.24
C ILE A 163 -15.19 -2.05 9.77
N GLU A 164 -15.57 -3.31 9.61
CA GLU A 164 -16.83 -3.84 10.13
C GLU A 164 -16.91 -3.75 11.66
N GLU A 165 -15.82 -4.07 12.37
CA GLU A 165 -15.71 -3.86 13.82
C GLU A 165 -15.93 -2.38 14.19
N HIS A 166 -15.26 -1.44 13.51
CA HIS A 166 -15.42 -0.01 13.76
C HIS A 166 -16.87 0.46 13.50
N VAL A 167 -17.52 -0.06 12.47
CA VAL A 167 -18.93 0.24 12.17
C VAL A 167 -19.85 -0.29 13.28
N ASN A 168 -19.56 -1.49 13.81
CA ASN A 168 -20.34 -2.06 14.90
C ASN A 168 -20.18 -1.26 16.21
N ASP A 169 -18.97 -0.80 16.53
CA ASP A 169 -18.71 0.07 17.68
C ASP A 169 -19.49 1.40 17.55
N LEU A 170 -19.47 2.02 16.37
CA LEU A 170 -20.21 3.25 16.10
C LEU A 170 -21.73 3.05 16.20
N LYS A 171 -22.25 1.90 15.74
CA LYS A 171 -23.66 1.55 15.90
C LYS A 171 -24.03 1.43 17.39
N ALA A 172 -23.22 0.72 18.18
CA ALA A 172 -23.46 0.56 19.61
C ALA A 172 -23.43 1.92 20.35
N GLN A 173 -22.50 2.81 19.99
CA GLN A 173 -22.46 4.18 20.53
C GLN A 173 -23.71 4.98 20.16
N ASN A 174 -24.14 4.92 18.91
CA ASN A 174 -25.35 5.62 18.45
C ASN A 174 -26.61 5.09 19.15
N GLU A 175 -26.74 3.78 19.35
CA GLU A 175 -27.85 3.19 20.12
C GLU A 175 -27.85 3.67 21.58
N SER A 176 -26.68 3.73 22.23
CA SER A 176 -26.55 4.26 23.59
C SER A 176 -26.95 5.74 23.66
N LEU A 177 -26.51 6.56 22.70
CA LEU A 177 -26.89 7.97 22.63
C LEU A 177 -28.39 8.14 22.37
N LEU A 178 -28.97 7.33 21.50
CA LEU A 178 -30.40 7.33 21.21
C LEU A 178 -31.21 7.00 22.47
N ALA A 179 -30.80 5.98 23.23
CA ALA A 179 -31.43 5.61 24.49
C ALA A 179 -31.36 6.76 25.51
N LYS A 180 -30.21 7.44 25.63
CA LYS A 180 -30.07 8.61 26.50
C LYS A 180 -30.97 9.77 26.08
N LEU A 181 -31.06 10.06 24.79
CA LEU A 181 -31.95 11.10 24.26
C LEU A 181 -33.43 10.78 24.54
N GLN A 182 -33.83 9.52 24.40
CA GLN A 182 -35.18 9.08 24.74
C GLN A 182 -35.46 9.22 26.23
N ALA A 183 -34.51 8.82 27.10
CA ALA A 183 -34.64 9.01 28.55
C ALA A 183 -34.80 10.49 28.92
N CYS A 184 -33.96 11.38 28.37
CA CYS A 184 -34.10 12.82 28.57
C CYS A 184 -35.45 13.36 28.04
N ALA A 185 -35.92 12.90 26.88
CA ALA A 185 -37.20 13.32 26.33
C ALA A 185 -38.39 12.90 27.22
N VAL A 186 -38.30 11.74 27.88
CA VAL A 186 -39.32 11.27 28.84
C VAL A 186 -39.27 12.09 30.13
N GLU A 187 -38.08 12.37 30.67
CA GLU A 187 -37.91 13.24 31.85
C GLU A 187 -38.49 14.64 31.62
N HIS A 188 -38.23 15.23 30.45
CA HIS A 188 -38.77 16.54 30.09
C HIS A 188 -40.30 16.53 29.88
N LYS A 189 -40.88 15.43 29.39
CA LYS A 189 -42.34 15.30 29.28
C LYS A 189 -43.03 15.10 30.63
N GLY A 190 -42.41 14.37 31.57
CA GLY A 190 -42.93 14.20 32.93
C GLY A 190 -42.96 15.51 33.72
N ARG A 191 -41.94 16.36 33.53
CA ARG A 191 -41.82 17.65 34.22
C ARG A 191 -42.81 18.71 33.74
N ASN A 192 -43.33 18.58 32.52
CA ASN A 192 -44.31 19.51 31.93
C ASN A 192 -45.77 19.13 32.25
N GLN A 193 -46.04 17.92 32.74
CA GLN A 193 -47.39 17.48 33.12
C GLN A 193 -47.70 17.64 34.61
N SER A 194 -46.67 17.73 35.46
CA SER A 194 -46.81 18.14 36.86
C SER A 194 -46.90 19.67 36.97
N GLY A 195 -47.94 20.25 36.39
CA GLY A 195 -48.27 21.65 36.59
C GLY A 195 -48.92 21.85 37.95
N GLN A 196 -48.13 22.11 38.99
CA GLN A 196 -48.61 22.90 40.12
C GLN A 196 -47.44 23.70 40.69
N GLY A 197 -47.68 25.00 40.80
CA GLY A 197 -46.68 25.99 41.14
C GLY A 197 -45.99 25.67 42.44
N ASP A 198 -44.69 25.51 42.36
CA ASP A 198 -43.82 26.10 43.35
C ASP A 198 -42.80 26.91 42.56
N HIS A 199 -42.91 28.23 42.70
CA HIS A 199 -41.73 29.07 42.85
C HIS A 199 -40.98 28.54 44.09
N HIS A 200 -40.40 27.35 43.98
CA HIS A 200 -39.50 26.84 44.98
C HIS A 200 -38.30 27.75 44.83
N ASN A 201 -38.15 28.65 45.81
CA ASN A 201 -36.89 29.30 46.09
C ASN A 201 -35.82 28.23 45.91
N PHE A 202 -35.06 28.34 44.82
CA PHE A 202 -33.80 27.64 44.67
C PHE A 202 -32.99 28.12 45.86
N THR A 203 -33.03 27.35 46.95
CA THR A 203 -32.44 27.83 48.19
C THR A 203 -30.96 27.98 47.91
N LYS A 204 -30.35 29.02 48.49
CA LYS A 204 -28.93 29.30 48.31
C LYS A 204 -28.08 28.06 48.67
N GLU A 205 -28.60 27.18 49.54
CA GLU A 205 -28.02 25.88 49.91
C GLU A 205 -28.01 24.85 48.77
N ASP A 206 -29.12 24.65 48.03
CA ASP A 206 -29.16 23.70 46.91
C ASP A 206 -28.17 24.07 45.80
N ASN A 207 -28.02 25.37 45.52
CA ASN A 207 -27.05 25.86 44.55
C ASN A 207 -25.61 25.66 45.03
N VAL A 208 -25.35 25.88 46.33
CA VAL A 208 -24.02 25.68 46.94
C VAL A 208 -23.62 24.21 46.93
N ASP A 209 -24.55 23.29 47.18
CA ASP A 209 -24.24 21.85 47.17
C ASP A 209 -24.07 21.30 45.75
N LEU A 210 -24.83 21.81 44.77
CA LEU A 210 -24.59 21.55 43.35
C LEU A 210 -23.23 22.10 42.89
N GLU A 211 -22.85 23.31 43.32
CA GLU A 211 -21.56 23.92 42.99
C GLU A 211 -20.40 23.13 43.60
N LYS A 212 -20.50 22.72 44.87
CA LYS A 212 -19.51 21.83 45.51
C LYS A 212 -19.39 20.51 44.75
N ARG A 213 -20.51 19.87 44.39
CA ARG A 213 -20.49 18.61 43.64
C ARG A 213 -19.85 18.78 42.26
N ASN A 214 -20.18 19.84 41.54
CA ASN A 214 -19.55 20.15 40.25
C ASN A 214 -18.06 20.42 40.39
N LYS A 215 -17.64 21.13 41.45
CA LYS A 215 -16.23 21.36 41.74
C LYS A 215 -15.49 20.05 42.00
N THR A 216 -16.02 19.18 42.87
CA THR A 216 -15.43 17.86 43.15
C THR A 216 -15.36 16.98 41.90
N LEU A 217 -16.42 16.96 41.08
CA LEU A 217 -16.44 16.20 39.83
C LEU A 217 -15.41 16.74 38.83
N SER A 218 -15.26 18.06 38.73
CA SER A 218 -14.28 18.71 37.86
C SER A 218 -12.84 18.41 38.30
N GLU A 219 -12.57 18.49 39.61
CA GLU A 219 -11.27 18.12 40.20
C GLU A 219 -10.94 16.65 39.96
N ASN A 220 -11.91 15.75 40.12
CA ASN A 220 -11.74 14.33 39.86
C ASN A 220 -11.51 14.04 38.37
N LEU A 221 -12.19 14.76 37.48
CA LEU A 221 -11.99 14.65 36.04
C LEU A 221 -10.58 15.08 35.65
N VAL A 222 -10.09 16.22 36.16
CA VAL A 222 -8.73 16.69 35.91
C VAL A 222 -7.70 15.67 36.42
N LYS A 223 -7.87 15.16 37.65
CA LYS A 223 -6.99 14.11 38.21
C LYS A 223 -6.99 12.85 37.34
N SER A 224 -8.15 12.42 36.84
CA SER A 224 -8.26 11.26 35.96
C SER A 224 -7.58 11.49 34.61
N LEU A 225 -7.76 12.67 34.01
CA LEU A 225 -7.10 13.06 32.76
C LEU A 225 -5.58 13.14 32.91
N ASP A 226 -5.09 13.69 34.02
CA ASP A 226 -3.65 13.76 34.30
C ASP A 226 -3.08 12.36 34.59
N GLY A 227 -3.82 11.51 35.29
CA GLY A 227 -3.50 10.10 35.46
C GLY A 227 -3.40 9.35 34.12
N TYR A 228 -4.37 9.56 33.22
CA TYR A 228 -4.35 8.98 31.88
C TYR A 228 -3.18 9.50 31.04
N ARG A 229 -2.88 10.80 31.09
CA ARG A 229 -1.71 11.39 30.41
C ARG A 229 -0.40 10.79 30.93
N SER A 230 -0.28 10.62 32.24
CA SER A 230 0.87 10.00 32.89
C SER A 230 1.03 8.54 32.45
N LEU A 231 -0.05 7.75 32.49
CA LEU A 231 -0.05 6.37 32.04
C LEU A 231 0.30 6.24 30.56
N LYS A 232 -0.25 7.12 29.70
CA LYS A 232 0.07 7.18 28.28
C LYS A 232 1.55 7.49 28.05
N ARG A 233 2.16 8.35 28.87
CA ARG A 233 3.60 8.64 28.80
C ARG A 233 4.42 7.40 29.17
N ARG A 234 4.12 6.77 30.31
CA ARG A 234 4.80 5.55 30.77
C ARG A 234 4.67 4.40 29.77
N LEU A 235 3.52 4.26 29.13
CA LEU A 235 3.31 3.24 28.10
C LEU A 235 4.22 3.47 26.89
N ARG A 236 4.40 4.73 26.46
CA ARG A 236 5.35 5.06 25.38
C ARG A 236 6.78 4.78 25.80
N GLU A 237 7.19 5.20 27.00
CA GLU A 237 8.53 4.95 27.52
C GLU A 237 8.83 3.45 27.60
N ALA A 238 7.88 2.64 28.08
CA ALA A 238 8.01 1.19 28.11
C ALA A 238 8.08 0.55 26.71
N HIS A 239 7.31 1.08 25.75
CA HIS A 239 7.39 0.64 24.36
C HIS A 239 8.75 0.98 23.74
N GLU A 240 9.25 2.20 23.92
CA GLU A 240 10.57 2.63 23.43
C GLU A 240 11.71 1.84 24.09
N GLU A 241 11.60 1.50 25.37
CA GLU A 241 12.54 0.60 26.04
C GLU A 241 12.49 -0.83 25.47
N LYS A 242 11.29 -1.37 25.24
CA LYS A 242 11.12 -2.69 24.61
C LYS A 242 11.77 -2.74 23.23
N GLU A 243 11.54 -1.73 22.40
CA GLU A 243 12.16 -1.67 21.06
C GLU A 243 13.69 -1.58 21.16
N ARG A 244 14.24 -0.75 22.06
CA ARG A 244 15.69 -0.69 22.32
C ARG A 244 16.28 -2.01 22.81
N VAL A 245 15.54 -2.78 23.61
CA VAL A 245 15.97 -4.11 24.07
C VAL A 245 15.91 -5.12 22.94
N ASN A 246 14.87 -5.09 22.11
CA ASN A 246 14.73 -5.96 20.95
C ASN A 246 15.87 -5.74 19.94
N GLU A 247 16.20 -4.49 19.61
CA GLU A 247 17.31 -4.15 18.71
C GLU A 247 18.64 -4.72 19.20
N LYS A 248 18.94 -4.56 20.50
CA LYS A 248 20.14 -5.16 21.11
C LYS A 248 20.11 -6.68 21.11
N MET A 249 18.94 -7.28 21.30
CA MET A 249 18.77 -8.73 21.28
C MET A 249 18.98 -9.30 19.87
N GLU A 250 18.52 -8.59 18.85
CA GLU A 250 18.73 -8.93 17.44
C GLU A 250 20.22 -8.85 17.08
N GLU A 251 20.91 -7.77 17.45
CA GLU A 251 22.37 -7.65 17.26
C GLU A 251 23.12 -8.82 17.93
N MET A 252 22.76 -9.17 19.17
CA MET A 252 23.36 -10.33 19.85
C MET A 252 23.06 -11.65 19.14
N SER A 253 21.85 -11.82 18.60
CA SER A 253 21.46 -13.01 17.86
C SER A 253 22.28 -13.17 16.58
N GLU A 254 22.46 -12.09 15.82
CA GLU A 254 23.29 -12.07 14.61
C GLU A 254 24.75 -12.41 14.93
N GLN A 255 25.33 -11.79 15.96
CA GLN A 255 26.70 -12.09 16.39
C GLN A 255 26.85 -13.56 16.84
N ALA A 256 25.83 -14.12 17.50
CA ALA A 256 25.84 -15.52 17.92
C ALA A 256 25.76 -16.48 16.72
N GLU A 257 24.94 -16.16 15.71
CA GLU A 257 24.86 -16.93 14.48
C GLU A 257 26.18 -16.92 13.70
N ILE A 258 26.80 -15.73 13.56
CA ILE A 258 28.13 -15.60 12.93
C ILE A 258 29.15 -16.45 13.70
N GLY A 259 29.19 -16.35 15.03
CA GLY A 259 30.10 -17.14 15.87
C GLY A 259 29.90 -18.65 15.72
N LEU A 260 28.65 -19.12 15.69
CA LEU A 260 28.32 -20.54 15.49
C LEU A 260 28.77 -21.04 14.12
N ASN A 261 28.46 -20.30 13.04
CA ASN A 261 28.90 -20.65 11.70
C ASN A 261 30.42 -20.74 11.61
N ARG A 262 31.12 -19.85 12.32
CA ARG A 262 32.57 -19.81 12.38
C ARG A 262 33.17 -21.01 13.13
N ILE A 263 32.59 -21.38 14.27
CA ILE A 263 32.96 -22.60 15.02
C ILE A 263 32.77 -23.84 14.16
N VAL A 264 31.65 -23.94 13.43
CA VAL A 264 31.40 -25.05 12.50
C VAL A 264 32.43 -25.07 11.37
N GLY A 265 32.82 -23.91 10.84
CA GLY A 265 33.90 -23.77 9.86
C GLY A 265 35.23 -24.28 10.40
N LEU A 266 35.64 -23.80 11.58
CA LEU A 266 36.84 -24.25 12.29
C LEU A 266 36.87 -25.75 12.53
N GLN A 267 35.75 -26.34 12.98
CA GLN A 267 35.64 -27.79 13.21
C GLN A 267 35.89 -28.59 11.92
N LYS A 268 35.40 -28.10 10.77
CA LYS A 268 35.66 -28.73 9.46
C LYS A 268 37.13 -28.59 9.04
N SER A 269 37.69 -27.38 9.16
CA SER A 269 39.10 -27.13 8.80
C SER A 269 40.08 -27.95 9.64
N ILE A 270 39.78 -28.18 10.92
CA ILE A 270 40.57 -29.05 11.81
C ILE A 270 40.41 -30.53 11.41
N ALA A 271 39.20 -30.97 11.06
CA ALA A 271 38.92 -32.35 10.66
C ALA A 271 39.57 -32.73 9.30
N GLU A 272 39.73 -31.76 8.40
CA GLU A 272 40.32 -31.95 7.06
C GLU A 272 41.86 -31.88 7.05
N LEU A 273 42.50 -31.66 8.21
CA LEU A 273 43.95 -31.68 8.49
C LEU A 273 44.86 -31.38 7.29
N ASN A 274 44.80 -30.17 6.75
CA ASN A 274 45.79 -29.68 5.79
C ASN A 274 46.98 -29.07 6.54
N GLU A 275 48.20 -29.57 6.31
CA GLU A 275 49.45 -29.08 6.91
C GLU A 275 49.78 -27.60 6.59
N ASN A 276 49.01 -26.94 5.72
CA ASN A 276 49.18 -25.55 5.29
C ASN A 276 48.16 -24.55 5.87
N SER A 277 47.25 -24.96 6.76
CA SER A 277 46.21 -24.07 7.34
C SER A 277 46.44 -23.45 8.74
N PRO A 278 47.63 -23.48 9.40
CA PRO A 278 47.79 -22.86 10.73
C PRO A 278 47.37 -21.38 10.78
N LEU A 279 47.70 -20.63 9.73
CA LEU A 279 47.36 -19.21 9.59
C LEU A 279 45.85 -18.97 9.44
N GLU A 280 45.13 -19.92 8.84
CA GLU A 280 43.67 -19.84 8.67
C GLU A 280 42.95 -20.13 9.99
N ILE A 281 43.43 -21.11 10.76
CA ILE A 281 42.91 -21.42 12.09
C ILE A 281 43.15 -20.25 13.05
N GLU A 282 44.34 -19.65 13.03
CA GLU A 282 44.68 -18.49 13.87
C GLU A 282 43.83 -17.25 13.53
N TYR A 283 43.55 -17.03 12.24
CA TYR A 283 42.65 -15.96 11.79
C TYR A 283 41.21 -16.18 12.28
N GLU A 284 40.69 -17.40 12.13
CA GLU A 284 39.34 -17.76 12.56
C GLU A 284 39.18 -17.70 14.09
N LEU A 285 40.20 -18.11 14.85
CA LEU A 285 40.25 -17.95 16.31
C LEU A 285 40.29 -16.47 16.73
N SER A 286 41.16 -15.67 16.13
CA SER A 286 41.28 -14.23 16.43
C SER A 286 39.96 -13.50 16.20
N ALA A 287 39.25 -13.85 15.15
CA ALA A 287 38.01 -13.18 14.83
C ALA A 287 36.80 -13.74 15.62
N LEU A 288 36.89 -14.95 16.16
CA LEU A 288 35.97 -15.45 17.18
C LEU A 288 36.19 -14.74 18.53
N GLU A 289 37.45 -14.48 18.91
CA GLU A 289 37.77 -13.65 20.09
C GLU A 289 37.18 -12.24 19.98
N ASP A 290 37.20 -11.64 18.79
CA ASP A 290 36.60 -10.32 18.56
C ASP A 290 35.07 -10.34 18.74
N ILE A 291 34.39 -11.40 18.31
CA ILE A 291 32.94 -11.59 18.55
C ILE A 291 32.68 -11.71 20.06
N PHE A 292 33.49 -12.48 20.79
CA PHE A 292 33.35 -12.61 22.25
C PHE A 292 33.65 -11.30 23.00
N ARG A 293 34.62 -10.51 22.53
CA ARG A 293 34.87 -9.16 23.06
C ARG A 293 33.66 -8.24 22.90
N ARG A 294 32.96 -8.31 21.75
CA ARG A 294 31.72 -7.54 21.52
C ARG A 294 30.61 -7.97 22.50
N PHE A 295 30.47 -9.26 22.79
CA PHE A 295 29.51 -9.74 23.78
C PHE A 295 29.79 -9.24 25.19
N GLU A 296 31.04 -9.22 25.64
CA GLU A 296 31.38 -8.65 26.94
C GLU A 296 31.13 -7.13 27.00
N ALA A 297 31.40 -6.39 25.93
CA ALA A 297 31.07 -4.97 25.86
C ALA A 297 29.54 -4.72 25.96
N LEU A 298 28.73 -5.50 25.24
CA LEU A 298 27.26 -5.43 25.28
C LEU A 298 26.71 -5.78 26.67
N LYS A 299 27.27 -6.80 27.31
CA LYS A 299 26.92 -7.24 28.67
C LYS A 299 27.22 -6.15 29.71
N ILE A 300 28.37 -5.48 29.62
CA ILE A 300 28.72 -4.36 30.50
C ILE A 300 27.75 -3.18 30.29
N ALA A 301 27.44 -2.83 29.04
CA ALA A 301 26.48 -1.78 28.73
C ALA A 301 25.08 -2.07 29.29
N SER A 302 24.65 -3.34 29.28
CA SER A 302 23.36 -3.77 29.86
C SER A 302 23.29 -3.66 31.39
N ARG A 303 24.42 -3.88 32.09
CA ARG A 303 24.50 -3.73 33.55
C ARG A 303 24.51 -2.25 33.97
N CYS A 304 25.27 -1.41 33.26
CA CYS A 304 25.28 0.03 33.53
C CYS A 304 23.91 0.68 33.32
N ALA A 305 23.15 0.24 32.31
CA ALA A 305 21.79 0.73 32.06
C ALA A 305 20.79 0.37 33.17
N LYS A 306 20.96 -0.78 33.85
CA LYS A 306 20.09 -1.20 34.96
C LYS A 306 20.34 -0.40 36.24
N ASN A 307 21.58 -0.05 36.53
CA ASN A 307 21.97 0.68 37.74
C ASN A 307 21.66 2.19 37.70
N LEU A 308 21.24 2.74 36.56
CA LEU A 308 20.86 4.14 36.38
C LEU A 308 19.34 4.38 36.52
N ASN A 309 18.55 3.31 36.53
CA ASN A 309 17.08 3.35 36.59
C ASN A 309 16.50 2.86 37.94
N GLU A 310 17.36 2.57 38.93
CA GLU A 310 17.01 2.40 40.35
C GLU A 310 17.31 3.68 41.13
#